data_AF-A0A9X1XU71-F1
#
_entry.id   AF-A0A9X1XU71-F1
#
_cell.length_a   1.000
_cell.length_b   1.000
_cell.length_c   1.000
_cell.angle_alpha   90.00
_cell.angle_beta   90.00
_cell.angle_gamma   90.00
#
_symmetry.space_group_name_H-M   'P 1'
#
loop_
_entity.id
_entity.type
_entity.pdbx_description
1 polymer ?
#
loop_
_entity_poly.entity_id
_entity_poly.type
_entity_poly.pdbx_seq_one_letter_code
_entity_poly.pdbx_strand_id
1 'polypeptide(L)'
;MQHVLILSTKRINIPSSDFIPLVSSLIDENEMEIDYFGIEIDNPADYLDEQMKLKISTTSFITIHFECDKIDYSRYSDEAILKFIIDVLHCDEEKEIKADDKDIEIIIDMSLKFCNDLLQINGR
;
A
#
# COMPACT_ATOMS: atom_id res chain seq x y z
N MET A 1 -6.41 -12.06 -8.93
CA MET A 1 -7.15 -11.85 -7.65
C MET A 1 -6.74 -10.48 -7.14
N GLN A 2 -7.68 -9.67 -6.64
CA GLN A 2 -7.33 -8.33 -6.15
C GLN A 2 -6.86 -8.38 -4.71
N HIS A 3 -5.73 -7.72 -4.48
CA HIS A 3 -5.06 -7.59 -3.20
C HIS A 3 -4.96 -6.12 -2.85
N VAL A 4 -4.94 -5.85 -1.55
CA VAL A 4 -4.77 -4.50 -1.02
C VAL A 4 -3.72 -4.49 0.07
N LEU A 5 -2.83 -3.51 0.01
CA LEU A 5 -1.94 -3.12 1.09
C LEU A 5 -2.35 -1.74 1.60
N ILE A 6 -2.51 -1.61 2.92
CA ILE A 6 -2.75 -0.34 3.59
C ILE A 6 -1.53 -0.03 4.45
N LEU A 7 -0.85 1.06 4.10
CA LEU A 7 0.22 1.65 4.90
C LEU A 7 -0.32 2.86 5.65
N SER A 8 0.23 3.13 6.81
CA SER A 8 -0.02 4.37 7.52
C SER A 8 1.25 5.07 7.97
N THR A 9 1.14 6.39 8.08
CA THR A 9 2.18 7.24 8.64
C THR A 9 1.55 8.42 9.38
N LYS A 10 2.36 9.16 10.14
CA LYS A 10 1.93 10.45 10.71
C LYS A 10 1.42 11.34 9.59
N ARG A 11 0.39 12.14 9.85
CA ARG A 11 -0.20 13.03 8.85
C ARG A 11 0.87 13.82 8.10
N ILE A 12 0.91 13.64 6.78
CA ILE A 12 1.81 14.34 5.88
C ILE A 12 1.05 15.37 5.05
N ASN A 13 1.78 16.35 4.52
CA ASN A 13 1.25 17.22 3.48
C ASN A 13 1.46 16.53 2.14
N ILE A 14 0.38 16.09 1.50
CA ILE A 14 0.46 15.43 0.20
C ILE A 14 0.64 16.50 -0.90
N PRO A 15 1.69 16.37 -1.75
CA PRO A 15 1.90 17.25 -2.89
C PRO A 15 0.86 17.01 -3.99
N SER A 16 0.75 17.95 -4.93
CA SER A 16 -0.15 17.79 -6.09
C SER A 16 0.36 16.79 -7.15
N SER A 17 1.61 16.34 -7.04
CA SER A 17 2.30 15.45 -7.98
C SER A 17 3.41 14.67 -7.25
N ASP A 18 4.10 13.77 -7.94
CA ASP A 18 5.28 13.05 -7.41
C ASP A 18 4.96 12.14 -6.21
N PHE A 19 3.78 11.50 -6.25
CA PHE A 19 3.32 10.57 -5.21
C PHE A 19 4.25 9.36 -5.03
N ILE A 20 4.76 8.79 -6.13
CA ILE A 20 5.64 7.62 -6.07
C ILE A 20 6.96 7.94 -5.34
N PRO A 21 7.72 8.99 -5.72
CA PRO A 21 8.89 9.41 -4.96
C PRO A 21 8.60 9.65 -3.47
N LEU A 22 7.48 10.29 -3.14
CA LEU A 22 7.07 10.52 -1.76
C LEU A 22 6.87 9.20 -1.00
N VAL A 23 6.03 8.31 -1.53
CA VAL A 23 5.73 7.03 -0.88
C VAL A 23 7.00 6.19 -0.73
N SER A 24 7.85 6.12 -1.77
CA SER A 24 9.13 5.40 -1.69
C SER A 24 10.06 5.97 -0.63
N SER A 25 10.18 7.30 -0.55
CA SER A 25 11.02 7.93 0.48
C SER A 25 10.54 7.64 1.90
N LEU A 26 9.22 7.64 2.14
CA LEU A 26 8.64 7.31 3.44
C LEU A 26 8.91 5.86 3.84
N ILE A 27 8.89 4.93 2.87
CA ILE A 27 9.24 3.53 3.11
C ILE A 27 10.75 3.41 3.42
N ASP A 28 11.61 4.02 2.61
CA ASP A 28 13.07 3.97 2.78
C ASP A 28 13.53 4.58 4.12
N GLU A 29 12.80 5.59 4.62
CA GLU A 29 13.05 6.24 5.90
C GLU A 29 12.43 5.48 7.11
N ASN A 30 11.75 4.35 6.89
CA ASN A 30 11.01 3.59 7.91
C ASN A 30 9.95 4.44 8.66
N GLU A 31 9.32 5.39 7.97
CA GLU A 31 8.24 6.23 8.52
C GLU A 31 6.85 5.64 8.26
N MET A 32 6.77 4.39 7.79
CA MET A 32 5.53 3.69 7.45
C MET A 32 5.29 2.47 8.33
N GLU A 33 4.04 2.24 8.68
CA GLU A 33 3.55 1.02 9.33
C GLU A 33 2.61 0.27 8.38
N ILE A 34 2.66 -1.06 8.36
CA ILE A 34 1.70 -1.89 7.62
C ILE A 34 0.47 -2.10 8.51
N ASP A 35 -0.64 -1.44 8.17
CA ASP A 35 -1.93 -1.66 8.86
C ASP A 35 -2.67 -2.90 8.33
N TYR A 36 -2.53 -3.20 7.03
CA TYR A 36 -3.20 -4.34 6.41
C TYR A 36 -2.50 -4.83 5.15
N PHE A 37 -2.35 -6.15 4.99
CA PHE A 37 -1.93 -6.80 3.74
C PHE A 37 -2.80 -8.03 3.47
N GLY A 38 -3.62 -8.00 2.42
CA GLY A 38 -4.62 -9.05 2.23
C GLY A 38 -5.36 -9.01 0.91
N ILE A 39 -6.47 -9.76 0.86
CA ILE A 39 -7.42 -9.73 -0.25
C ILE A 39 -8.33 -8.54 -0.03
N GLU A 40 -8.70 -7.84 -1.09
CA GLU A 40 -9.71 -6.79 -1.00
C GLU A 40 -11.05 -7.39 -0.51
N ILE A 41 -11.53 -6.92 0.64
CA ILE A 41 -12.80 -7.38 1.21
C ILE A 41 -13.87 -6.36 0.81
N ASP A 42 -14.84 -6.81 0.01
CA ASP A 42 -16.09 -6.09 -0.17
C ASP A 42 -16.79 -5.97 1.20
N ASN A 43 -16.85 -4.75 1.76
CA ASN A 43 -17.74 -4.26 2.83
C ASN A 43 -17.04 -3.82 4.15
N PRO A 44 -16.86 -2.50 4.38
CA PRO A 44 -16.56 -1.96 5.70
C PRO A 44 -17.88 -1.62 6.42
N ALA A 45 -18.27 -2.42 7.40
CA ALA A 45 -19.29 -1.98 8.34
C ALA A 45 -18.66 -0.92 9.27
N ASP A 46 -18.93 0.35 8.97
CA ASP A 46 -18.54 1.53 9.75
C ASP A 46 -19.02 1.44 11.20
N TYR A 47 -18.14 1.04 12.11
CA TYR A 47 -18.22 1.45 13.50
C TYR A 47 -16.91 2.15 13.89
N LEU A 48 -16.89 3.47 13.69
CA LEU A 48 -15.78 4.32 14.09
C LEU A 48 -16.04 4.86 15.49
N ASP A 49 -15.35 4.33 16.49
CA ASP A 49 -15.30 4.95 17.82
C ASP A 49 -14.43 6.21 17.82
N GLU A 50 -14.46 6.98 18.91
CA GLU A 50 -13.71 8.24 19.00
C GLU A 50 -12.18 8.05 18.92
N GLN A 51 -11.66 6.88 19.28
CA GLN A 51 -10.22 6.59 19.17
C GLN A 51 -9.84 6.31 17.72
N MET A 52 -10.68 5.58 16.98
CA MET A 52 -10.53 5.38 15.55
C MET A 52 -10.63 6.71 14.79
N LYS A 53 -11.59 7.58 15.13
CA LYS A 53 -11.69 8.93 14.53
C LYS A 53 -10.44 9.75 14.78
N LEU A 54 -9.89 9.71 16.00
CA LEU A 54 -8.65 10.41 16.31
C LEU A 54 -7.48 9.87 15.49
N LYS A 55 -7.31 8.54 15.42
CA LYS A 55 -6.28 7.90 14.57
C LYS A 55 -6.44 8.38 13.12
N ILE A 56 -7.65 8.34 12.57
CA ILE A 56 -7.93 8.77 11.20
C ILE A 56 -7.61 10.26 10.96
N SER A 57 -7.76 11.12 11.97
CA SER A 57 -7.51 12.56 11.83
C SER A 57 -6.03 12.95 11.84
N THR A 58 -5.18 12.15 12.50
CA THR A 58 -3.74 12.41 12.69
C THR A 58 -2.84 11.53 11.85
N THR A 59 -3.43 10.65 11.05
CA THR A 59 -2.73 9.63 10.27
C THR A 59 -3.08 9.83 8.80
N SER A 60 -2.07 9.65 7.95
CA SER A 60 -2.20 9.56 6.52
C SER A 60 -2.16 8.10 6.12
N PHE A 61 -3.09 7.67 5.27
CA PHE A 61 -3.14 6.31 4.76
C PHE A 61 -2.72 6.26 3.30
N ILE A 62 -1.96 5.23 2.95
CA ILE A 62 -1.56 4.94 1.58
C ILE A 62 -2.08 3.54 1.25
N THR A 63 -3.08 3.50 0.39
CA THR A 63 -3.75 2.26 -0.04
C THR A 63 -3.25 1.88 -1.42
N ILE A 64 -2.75 0.66 -1.57
CA ILE A 64 -2.18 0.15 -2.81
C ILE A 64 -2.97 -1.09 -3.23
N HIS A 65 -3.65 -0.99 -4.37
CA HIS A 65 -4.39 -2.07 -4.99
C HIS A 65 -3.57 -2.68 -6.13
N PHE A 66 -3.48 -4.01 -6.16
CA PHE A 66 -2.76 -4.73 -7.21
C PHE A 66 -3.37 -6.11 -7.46
N GLU A 67 -3.17 -6.65 -8.66
CA GLU A 67 -3.64 -7.99 -9.01
C GLU A 67 -2.51 -9.04 -8.93
N CYS A 68 -2.79 -10.16 -8.25
CA CYS A 68 -1.86 -11.29 -8.14
C CYS A 68 -2.60 -12.64 -8.08
N ASP A 69 -1.84 -13.74 -8.12
CA ASP A 69 -2.36 -15.04 -7.71
C ASP A 69 -2.51 -15.11 -6.17
N LYS A 70 -3.03 -16.22 -5.67
CA LYS A 70 -3.19 -16.44 -4.23
C LYS A 70 -1.84 -16.28 -3.49
N ILE A 71 -1.79 -15.29 -2.61
CA ILE A 71 -0.64 -15.02 -1.73
C ILE A 71 -0.81 -15.79 -0.40
N ASP A 72 0.28 -16.41 0.07
CA ASP A 72 0.39 -16.91 1.44
C ASP A 72 1.03 -15.83 2.33
N TYR A 73 0.20 -14.93 2.86
CA TYR A 73 0.64 -13.75 3.61
C TYR A 73 1.51 -14.08 4.82
N SER A 74 1.35 -15.27 5.41
CA SER A 74 2.08 -15.70 6.61
C SER A 74 3.59 -15.89 6.38
N ARG A 75 4.02 -15.90 5.11
CA ARG A 75 5.42 -16.14 4.71
C ARG A 75 6.25 -14.88 4.55
N TYR A 76 5.63 -13.70 4.60
CA TYR A 76 6.31 -12.43 4.35
C TYR A 76 6.47 -11.65 5.65
N SER A 77 7.68 -11.16 5.91
CA SER A 77 7.92 -10.15 6.94
C SER A 77 7.51 -8.77 6.42
N ASP A 78 7.32 -7.82 7.34
CA ASP A 78 7.01 -6.43 6.97
C ASP A 78 8.08 -5.85 6.03
N GLU A 79 9.35 -6.11 6.29
CA GLU A 79 10.47 -5.70 5.42
C GLU A 79 10.34 -6.27 4.00
N ALA A 80 9.96 -7.55 3.87
CA ALA A 80 9.75 -8.18 2.56
C ALA A 80 8.56 -7.57 1.82
N ILE A 81 7.48 -7.23 2.53
CA ILE A 81 6.29 -6.57 1.97
C ILE A 81 6.64 -5.16 1.49
N LEU A 82 7.33 -4.37 2.31
CA LEU A 82 7.74 -3.01 1.98
C LEU A 82 8.67 -2.99 0.76
N LYS A 83 9.64 -3.92 0.70
CA LYS A 83 10.52 -4.06 -0.46
C LYS A 83 9.75 -4.47 -1.73
N PHE A 84 8.84 -5.44 -1.61
CA PHE A 84 7.94 -5.81 -2.71
C PHE A 84 7.17 -4.60 -3.23
N ILE A 85 6.65 -3.75 -2.34
CA ILE A 85 5.94 -2.54 -2.75
C ILE A 85 6.85 -1.51 -3.40
N ILE A 86 8.07 -1.30 -2.93
CA ILE A 86 9.02 -0.44 -3.62
C ILE A 86 9.22 -0.93 -5.07
N ASP A 87 9.45 -2.23 -5.26
CA ASP A 87 9.62 -2.81 -6.60
C ASP A 87 8.37 -2.62 -7.48
N VAL A 88 7.17 -2.80 -6.89
CA VAL A 88 5.89 -2.59 -7.56
C VAL A 88 5.66 -1.12 -7.91
N LEU A 89 5.98 -0.18 -7.03
CA LEU A 89 5.82 1.26 -7.29
C LEU A 89 6.78 1.75 -8.39
N HIS A 90 7.95 1.13 -8.54
CA HIS A 90 8.94 1.45 -9.56
C HIS A 90 8.80 0.67 -10.87
N CYS A 91 7.81 -0.23 -10.99
CA CYS A 91 7.59 -0.90 -12.26
C CYS A 91 7.11 0.09 -13.34
N ASP A 92 7.32 -0.23 -14.62
CA ASP A 92 6.91 0.64 -15.73
C ASP A 92 5.40 0.53 -16.07
N GLU A 93 4.64 -0.29 -15.35
CA GLU A 93 3.21 -0.50 -15.58
C GLU A 93 2.37 0.76 -15.28
N GLU A 94 1.21 0.85 -15.92
CA GLU A 94 0.27 1.96 -15.73
C GLU A 94 -0.27 1.98 -14.29
N LYS A 95 -0.33 3.19 -13.72
CA LYS A 95 -0.81 3.42 -12.34
C LYS A 95 -1.84 4.52 -12.35
N GLU A 96 -3.00 4.23 -11.78
CA GLU A 96 -3.97 5.25 -11.43
C GLU A 96 -3.69 5.70 -10.00
N ILE A 97 -3.40 6.99 -9.81
CA ILE A 97 -3.13 7.55 -8.49
C ILE A 97 -4.20 8.59 -8.19
N LYS A 98 -4.89 8.40 -7.07
CA LYS A 98 -5.82 9.36 -6.49
C LYS A 98 -5.25 9.80 -5.15
N ALA A 99 -5.36 11.09 -4.85
CA ALA A 99 -4.94 11.62 -3.57
C ALA A 99 -5.90 12.72 -3.12
N ASP A 100 -6.11 12.80 -1.81
CA ASP A 100 -6.83 13.89 -1.18
C ASP A 100 -5.91 14.72 -0.26
N ASP A 101 -6.46 15.36 0.78
CA ASP A 101 -5.68 16.21 1.68
C ASP A 101 -4.72 15.44 2.59
N LYS A 102 -4.91 14.13 2.75
CA LYS A 102 -4.13 13.32 3.70
C LYS A 102 -3.91 11.87 3.30
N ASP A 103 -4.67 11.33 2.34
CA ASP A 103 -4.60 9.93 1.91
C ASP A 103 -4.21 9.81 0.43
N ILE A 104 -3.52 8.71 0.09
CA ILE A 104 -3.12 8.35 -1.28
C ILE A 104 -3.68 6.96 -1.60
N GLU A 105 -4.33 6.83 -2.74
CA GLU A 105 -4.79 5.57 -3.30
C GLU A 105 -4.05 5.33 -4.63
N ILE A 106 -3.41 4.17 -4.74
CA ILE A 106 -2.62 3.76 -5.90
C ILE A 106 -3.21 2.45 -6.41
N ILE A 107 -3.70 2.45 -7.64
CA ILE A 107 -4.20 1.26 -8.33
C ILE A 107 -3.20 0.91 -9.43
N ILE A 108 -2.70 -0.31 -9.40
CA ILE A 108 -1.64 -0.78 -10.30
C ILE A 108 -2.19 -1.91 -11.16
N ASP A 109 -2.27 -1.67 -12.47
CA ASP A 109 -2.63 -2.69 -13.43
C ASP A 109 -1.36 -3.39 -13.91
N MET A 110 -1.01 -4.50 -13.26
CA MET A 110 0.18 -5.27 -13.55
C MET A 110 -0.16 -6.71 -13.92
N SER A 111 0.65 -7.32 -14.80
CA SER A 111 0.43 -8.71 -15.17
C SER A 111 0.63 -9.66 -13.97
N LEU A 112 -0.25 -10.67 -13.84
CA LEU A 112 -0.17 -11.70 -12.79
C LEU A 112 1.22 -12.35 -12.72
N LYS A 113 1.80 -12.63 -13.89
CA LYS A 113 3.14 -13.22 -13.98
C LYS A 113 4.19 -12.32 -13.31
N PHE A 114 4.17 -11.02 -13.62
CA PHE A 114 5.11 -10.07 -13.08
C PHE A 114 4.93 -9.90 -11.56
N CYS A 115 3.70 -9.79 -11.07
CA CYS A 115 3.43 -9.74 -9.62
C CYS A 115 4.00 -10.97 -8.89
N ASN A 116 3.73 -12.16 -9.41
CA ASN A 116 4.22 -13.41 -8.82
C ASN A 116 5.74 -13.52 -8.81
N ASP A 117 6.40 -13.06 -9.88
CA ASP A 117 7.86 -13.05 -9.97
C ASP A 117 8.46 -12.13 -8.89
N LEU A 118 7.88 -10.94 -8.67
CA LEU A 118 8.30 -10.02 -7.60
C LEU A 118 8.08 -10.59 -6.20
N LEU A 119 6.94 -11.22 -5.94
CA LEU A 119 6.67 -11.88 -4.65
C LEU A 119 7.67 -12.99 -4.36
N GLN A 120 8.05 -13.80 -5.36
CA GLN A 120 9.05 -14.87 -5.18
C GLN A 120 10.46 -14.34 -4.91
N ILE A 121 10.81 -13.19 -5.47
CA ILE A 121 12.10 -12.53 -5.23
C ILE A 121 12.17 -12.00 -3.81
N ASN A 122 11.08 -11.38 -3.33
CA ASN A 122 11.05 -10.69 -2.04
C ASN A 122 10.67 -11.60 -0.86
N GLY A 123 9.99 -12.73 -1.09
CA GLY A 123 9.66 -13.71 -0.06
C GLY A 123 10.77 -14.72 0.29
N ARG A 124 12.03 -14.42 -0.05
CA ARG A 124 13.20 -15.28 0.19
C ARG A 124 14.10 -14.76 1.29
#